data_AF-A0A971EHJ9-F1
#
_entry.id   AF-A0A971EHJ9-F1
#
_cell.length_a   1.000
_cell.length_b   1.000
_cell.length_c   1.000
_cell.angle_alpha   90.00
_cell.angle_beta   90.00
_cell.angle_gamma   90.00
#
_symmetry.space_group_name_H-M   'P 1'
#
loop_
_entity.id
_entity.type
_entity.pdbx_description
1 polymer ?
#
loop_
_entity_poly.entity_id
_entity_poly.type
_entity_poly.pdbx_seq_one_letter_code
_entity_poly.pdbx_strand_id
1 'polypeptide(L)'
;MIRGERVRARMILPGPVWKRITDSQGMTLVELLVSVVMLGLVATLVLGMLVNAIGWNRMAAGETMATAYASEIMEELKSSPGDLGLISGKTYSTKLGNWSALGVDIAGSRDGLEAKVSIKVEDEALALYNVVVEVEWDYRGKRRSVKLVTLVAEV
;
A
#
# COMPACT_ATOMS: atom_id res chain seq x y z
N MET A 1 -94.14 42.74 -36.34
CA MET A 1 -93.51 43.53 -35.26
C MET A 1 -92.85 42.54 -34.29
N ILE A 2 -91.57 42.76 -33.97
CA ILE A 2 -90.53 41.74 -33.81
C ILE A 2 -90.31 41.32 -32.35
N ARG A 3 -90.08 40.01 -32.15
CA ARG A 3 -89.60 39.32 -30.93
C ARG A 3 -88.24 39.88 -30.48
N GLY A 4 -88.11 40.24 -29.20
CA GLY A 4 -86.82 40.61 -28.58
C GLY A 4 -86.32 39.52 -27.62
N GLU A 5 -85.51 38.59 -28.12
CA GLU A 5 -84.70 37.67 -27.30
C GLU A 5 -83.58 38.45 -26.61
N ARG A 6 -83.57 38.46 -25.28
CA ARG A 6 -82.42 38.98 -24.50
C ARG A 6 -81.40 37.87 -24.29
N VAL A 7 -80.39 37.85 -25.16
CA VAL A 7 -79.16 37.06 -25.00
C VAL A 7 -78.39 37.60 -23.78
N ARG A 8 -78.25 36.80 -22.71
CA ARG A 8 -77.36 37.13 -21.59
C ARG A 8 -75.92 36.79 -22.00
N ALA A 9 -75.11 37.82 -22.21
CA ALA A 9 -73.67 37.69 -22.37
C ALA A 9 -73.04 37.15 -21.06
N ARG A 10 -72.41 35.98 -21.12
CA ARG A 10 -71.54 35.46 -20.05
C ARG A 10 -70.24 36.25 -20.09
N MET A 11 -70.03 37.13 -19.12
CA MET A 11 -68.76 37.81 -18.90
C MET A 11 -67.79 36.82 -18.26
N ILE A 12 -66.86 36.28 -19.04
CA ILE A 12 -65.76 35.45 -18.56
C ILE A 12 -64.69 36.42 -18.04
N LEU A 13 -64.53 36.51 -16.72
CA LEU A 13 -63.45 37.28 -16.13
C LEU A 13 -62.11 36.59 -16.43
N PRO A 14 -61.08 37.32 -16.89
CA PRO A 14 -59.74 36.75 -17.04
C PRO A 14 -59.22 36.36 -15.64
N GLY A 15 -58.91 35.07 -15.46
CA GLY A 15 -58.29 34.57 -14.24
C GLY A 15 -56.93 35.22 -13.98
N PRO A 16 -56.43 35.19 -12.74
CA PRO A 16 -55.15 35.79 -12.39
C PRO A 16 -54.03 35.16 -13.24
N VAL A 17 -53.34 36.00 -14.01
CA VAL A 17 -52.15 35.60 -14.76
C VAL A 17 -51.04 35.40 -13.75
N TRP A 18 -50.80 34.15 -13.36
CA TRP A 18 -49.67 33.76 -12.53
C TRP A 18 -48.38 34.05 -13.31
N LYS A 19 -47.74 35.17 -12.98
CA LYS A 19 -46.42 35.53 -13.50
C LYS A 19 -45.41 34.54 -12.91
N ARG A 20 -45.02 33.50 -13.67
CA ARG A 20 -43.90 32.64 -13.30
C ARG A 20 -42.66 33.53 -13.24
N ILE A 21 -42.14 33.75 -12.04
CA ILE A 21 -40.83 34.34 -11.85
C ILE A 21 -39.83 33.26 -12.30
N THR A 22 -39.44 33.28 -13.56
CA THR A 22 -38.26 32.55 -14.03
C THR A 22 -37.04 33.30 -13.50
N ASP A 23 -36.73 33.05 -12.24
CA ASP A 23 -35.63 33.69 -11.52
C ASP A 23 -34.32 33.00 -11.89
N SER A 24 -33.64 33.52 -12.92
CA SER A 24 -32.37 32.99 -13.40
C SER A 24 -31.24 33.17 -12.37
N GLN A 25 -31.36 34.12 -11.44
CA GLN A 25 -30.35 34.36 -10.40
C GLN A 25 -30.34 33.26 -9.32
N GLY A 26 -31.49 32.65 -9.02
CA GLY A 26 -31.56 31.49 -8.13
C GLY A 26 -30.91 30.24 -8.76
N MET A 27 -30.99 30.11 -10.09
CA MET A 27 -30.43 28.98 -10.83
C MET A 27 -28.89 29.02 -10.90
N THR A 28 -28.29 30.20 -11.07
CA THR A 28 -26.82 30.35 -11.11
C THR A 28 -26.15 30.10 -9.76
N LEU A 29 -26.81 30.45 -8.65
CA LEU A 29 -26.30 30.21 -7.30
C LEU A 29 -26.31 28.70 -6.97
N VAL A 30 -27.36 27.99 -7.40
CA VAL A 30 -27.43 26.53 -7.27
C VAL A 30 -26.37 25.85 -8.13
N GLU A 31 -26.14 26.30 -9.36
CA GLU A 31 -25.10 25.75 -10.25
C GLU A 31 -23.69 25.92 -9.67
N LEU A 32 -23.40 27.09 -9.07
CA LEU A 32 -22.14 27.31 -8.36
C LEU A 32 -21.99 26.38 -7.15
N LEU A 33 -23.06 26.20 -6.37
CA LEU A 33 -23.04 25.30 -5.23
C LEU A 33 -22.76 23.85 -5.68
N VAL A 34 -23.44 23.38 -6.73
CA VAL A 34 -23.23 22.04 -7.30
C VAL A 34 -21.79 21.90 -7.80
N SER A 35 -21.26 22.91 -8.48
CA SER A 35 -19.87 22.91 -8.98
C SER A 35 -18.86 22.77 -7.85
N VAL A 36 -19.04 23.52 -6.75
CA VAL A 36 -18.16 23.44 -5.57
C VAL A 36 -18.25 22.08 -4.89
N VAL A 37 -19.45 21.51 -4.77
CA VAL A 37 -19.65 20.18 -4.20
C VAL A 37 -18.97 19.11 -5.06
N MET A 38 -19.14 19.17 -6.38
CA MET A 38 -18.51 18.24 -7.31
C MET A 38 -16.98 18.33 -7.25
N LEU A 39 -16.42 19.56 -7.21
CA LEU A 39 -14.98 19.76 -7.02
C LEU A 39 -14.48 19.17 -5.70
N GLY A 40 -15.24 19.33 -4.61
CA GLY A 40 -14.92 18.72 -3.32
C GLY A 40 -14.88 17.19 -3.37
N LEU A 41 -15.84 16.56 -4.05
CA LEU A 41 -15.86 15.11 -4.23
C LEU A 41 -14.65 14.63 -5.05
N VAL A 42 -14.32 15.32 -6.14
CA VAL A 42 -13.13 14.99 -6.94
C VAL A 42 -11.84 15.14 -6.12
N ALA A 43 -11.71 16.23 -5.36
CA ALA A 43 -10.55 16.47 -4.52
C ALA A 43 -10.34 15.38 -3.46
N THR A 44 -11.42 14.91 -2.81
CA THR A 44 -11.33 13.84 -1.81
C THR A 44 -10.93 12.50 -2.42
N LEU A 45 -11.41 12.17 -3.63
CA LEU A 45 -10.97 10.98 -4.35
C LEU A 45 -9.49 11.02 -4.70
N VAL A 46 -9.00 12.15 -5.22
CA VAL A 46 -7.58 12.34 -5.57
C VAL A 46 -6.71 12.25 -4.31
N LEU A 47 -7.11 12.88 -3.21
CA LEU A 47 -6.38 12.83 -1.95
C LEU A 47 -6.32 11.39 -1.40
N GLY A 48 -7.43 10.65 -1.46
CA GLY A 48 -7.45 9.24 -1.06
C GLY A 48 -6.50 8.38 -1.89
N MET A 49 -6.44 8.61 -3.20
CA MET A 49 -5.49 7.93 -4.09
C MET A 49 -4.04 8.25 -3.72
N LEU A 50 -3.71 9.51 -3.45
CA LEU A 50 -2.36 9.93 -3.05
C LEU A 50 -1.91 9.31 -1.73
N VAL A 51 -2.78 9.26 -0.72
CA VAL A 51 -2.47 8.62 0.57
C VAL A 51 -2.17 7.13 0.39
N ASN A 52 -2.91 6.44 -0.49
CA ASN A 52 -2.65 5.05 -0.81
C ASN A 52 -1.34 4.87 -1.57
N ALA A 53 -1.05 5.72 -2.56
CA ALA A 53 0.19 5.69 -3.33
C ALA A 53 1.43 5.88 -2.44
N ILE A 54 1.39 6.84 -1.50
CA ILE A 54 2.46 7.03 -0.50
C ILE A 54 2.64 5.75 0.34
N GLY A 55 1.53 5.09 0.70
CA GLY A 55 1.56 3.80 1.38
C GLY A 55 2.33 2.76 0.58
N TRP A 56 1.98 2.54 -0.68
CA TRP A 56 2.63 1.57 -1.56
C TRP A 56 4.12 1.87 -1.76
N ASN A 57 4.47 3.14 -1.94
CA ASN A 57 5.88 3.54 -2.09
C ASN A 57 6.71 3.21 -0.85
N ARG A 58 6.17 3.45 0.35
CA ARG A 58 6.86 3.07 1.60
C ARG A 58 6.99 1.56 1.76
N MET A 59 5.97 0.80 1.36
CA MET A 59 6.03 -0.66 1.39
C MET A 59 7.11 -1.19 0.45
N ALA A 60 7.12 -0.71 -0.80
CA ALA A 60 8.12 -1.08 -1.79
C ALA A 60 9.53 -0.66 -1.38
N ALA A 61 9.69 0.53 -0.77
CA ALA A 61 10.98 0.96 -0.23
C ALA A 61 11.49 0.02 0.87
N GLY A 62 10.61 -0.37 1.81
CA GLY A 62 10.96 -1.33 2.86
C GLY A 62 11.35 -2.70 2.30
N GLU A 63 10.62 -3.19 1.30
CA GLU A 63 10.92 -4.45 0.62
C GLU A 63 12.27 -4.40 -0.11
N THR A 64 12.58 -3.30 -0.82
CA THR A 64 13.88 -3.09 -1.48
C THR A 64 15.01 -3.06 -0.45
N MET A 65 14.84 -2.33 0.66
CA MET A 65 15.84 -2.27 1.74
C MET A 65 16.07 -3.64 2.38
N ALA A 66 14.98 -4.37 2.69
CA ALA A 66 15.05 -5.72 3.25
C ALA A 66 15.73 -6.70 2.30
N THR A 67 15.43 -6.62 1.00
CA THR A 67 16.04 -7.46 -0.03
C THR A 67 17.52 -7.14 -0.18
N ALA A 68 17.90 -5.87 -0.28
CA ALA A 68 19.30 -5.47 -0.38
C ALA A 68 20.11 -5.93 0.84
N TYR A 69 19.54 -5.79 2.04
CA TYR A 69 20.16 -6.24 3.27
C TYR A 69 20.24 -7.78 3.38
N ALA A 70 19.20 -8.49 2.96
CA ALA A 70 19.23 -9.95 2.88
C ALA A 70 20.32 -10.43 1.90
N SER A 71 20.46 -9.75 0.76
CA SER A 71 21.51 -10.04 -0.22
C SER A 71 22.90 -9.75 0.32
N GLU A 72 23.09 -8.65 1.05
CA GLU A 72 24.36 -8.31 1.72
C GLU A 72 24.80 -9.43 2.67
N ILE A 73 23.89 -9.91 3.54
CA ILE A 73 24.13 -11.04 4.44
C ILE A 73 24.44 -12.32 3.64
N MET A 74 23.70 -12.56 2.57
CA MET A 74 23.88 -13.74 1.74
C MET A 74 25.25 -13.76 1.05
N GLU A 75 25.69 -12.63 0.51
CA GLU A 75 27.00 -12.52 -0.14
C GLU A 75 28.15 -12.69 0.86
N GLU A 76 28.01 -12.18 2.08
CA GLU A 76 28.99 -12.43 3.14
C GLU A 76 29.07 -13.92 3.51
N LEU A 77 27.92 -14.61 3.60
CA LEU A 77 27.90 -16.05 3.87
C LEU A 77 28.50 -16.87 2.73
N LYS A 78 28.37 -16.40 1.48
CA LYS A 78 29.00 -17.03 0.31
C LYS A 78 30.49 -16.74 0.21
N SER A 79 30.96 -15.63 0.75
CA SER A 79 32.38 -15.24 0.71
C SER A 79 33.24 -16.07 1.68
N SER A 80 32.63 -16.60 2.75
CA SER A 80 33.28 -17.49 3.72
C SER A 80 32.55 -18.86 3.85
N PRO A 81 32.56 -19.71 2.80
CA PRO A 81 31.83 -20.98 2.80
C PRO A 81 32.45 -22.05 3.70
N GLY A 82 33.74 -21.94 4.03
CA GLY A 82 34.50 -22.95 4.79
C GLY A 82 34.13 -23.13 6.26
N ASP A 83 33.23 -22.30 6.78
CA ASP A 83 32.70 -22.42 8.15
C ASP A 83 31.26 -22.95 8.19
N LEU A 84 30.60 -23.13 7.03
CA LEU A 84 29.18 -23.46 6.94
C LEU A 84 28.87 -24.81 7.61
N GLY A 85 29.77 -25.78 7.53
CA GLY A 85 29.60 -27.07 8.22
C GLY A 85 29.47 -26.92 9.74
N LEU A 86 30.27 -26.05 10.36
CA LEU A 86 30.30 -25.83 11.82
C LEU A 86 29.03 -25.13 12.35
N ILE A 87 28.43 -24.29 11.51
CA ILE A 87 27.25 -23.49 11.83
C ILE A 87 25.95 -24.07 11.25
N SER A 88 26.04 -25.20 10.54
CA SER A 88 24.89 -25.89 9.97
C SER A 88 23.93 -26.45 11.05
N GLY A 89 22.67 -26.64 10.67
CA GLY A 89 21.62 -27.20 11.52
C GLY A 89 21.04 -26.23 12.54
N LYS A 90 21.44 -24.95 12.50
CA LYS A 90 20.99 -23.90 13.42
C LYS A 90 20.34 -22.73 12.69
N THR A 91 19.57 -21.98 13.47
CA THR A 91 18.99 -20.72 13.04
C THR A 91 19.57 -19.58 13.88
N TYR A 92 20.10 -18.56 13.21
CA TYR A 92 20.79 -17.43 13.77
C TYR A 92 19.89 -16.20 13.74
N SER A 93 19.73 -15.52 14.87
CA SER A 93 18.99 -14.25 14.92
C SER A 93 19.43 -13.44 16.14
N THR A 94 19.21 -12.13 16.08
CA THR A 94 19.40 -11.24 17.23
C THR A 94 18.47 -11.60 18.40
N LYS A 95 17.24 -12.03 18.12
CA LYS A 95 16.25 -12.45 19.13
C LYS A 95 16.68 -13.71 19.89
N LEU A 96 17.40 -14.62 19.24
CA LEU A 96 17.92 -15.84 19.87
C LEU A 96 19.27 -15.60 20.57
N GLY A 97 19.86 -14.40 20.44
CA GLY A 97 21.14 -14.06 21.04
C GLY A 97 22.35 -14.79 20.46
N ASN A 98 22.19 -15.51 19.35
CA ASN A 98 23.23 -16.34 18.74
C ASN A 98 23.81 -15.73 17.44
N TRP A 99 23.46 -14.49 17.10
CA TRP A 99 23.91 -13.85 15.86
C TRP A 99 25.43 -13.80 15.70
N SER A 100 26.17 -13.51 16.77
CA SER A 100 27.64 -13.47 16.74
C SER A 100 28.29 -14.80 16.39
N ALA A 101 27.60 -15.92 16.60
CA ALA A 101 28.09 -17.25 16.23
C ALA A 101 27.94 -17.54 14.72
N LEU A 102 27.28 -16.67 13.95
CA LEU A 102 27.20 -16.74 12.50
C LEU A 102 28.53 -16.34 11.83
N GLY A 103 29.39 -15.59 12.54
CA GLY A 103 30.71 -15.18 12.04
C GLY A 103 30.70 -14.08 10.98
N VAL A 104 29.54 -13.47 10.69
CA VAL A 104 29.43 -12.35 9.75
C VAL A 104 29.67 -11.00 10.43
N ASP A 105 30.36 -10.09 9.75
CA ASP A 105 30.59 -8.71 10.25
C ASP A 105 29.36 -7.80 10.11
N ILE A 106 28.31 -8.31 9.46
CA ILE A 106 27.05 -7.59 9.30
C ILE A 106 26.23 -7.72 10.59
N ALA A 107 25.84 -6.58 11.18
CA ALA A 107 24.94 -6.55 12.33
C ALA A 107 23.61 -7.23 11.97
N GLY A 108 23.01 -8.01 12.88
CA GLY A 108 21.75 -8.75 12.62
C GLY A 108 20.47 -7.93 12.70
N SER A 109 20.59 -6.63 12.94
CA SER A 109 19.49 -5.67 12.88
C SER A 109 20.02 -4.33 12.38
N ARG A 110 19.32 -3.72 11.42
CA ARG A 110 19.66 -2.40 10.86
C ARG A 110 18.40 -1.63 10.52
N ASP A 111 18.27 -0.37 10.96
CA ASP A 111 17.18 0.54 10.58
C ASP A 111 15.75 -0.04 10.73
N GLY A 112 15.51 -0.86 11.76
CA GLY A 112 14.22 -1.51 11.98
C GLY A 112 13.99 -2.77 11.14
N LEU A 113 14.98 -3.20 10.36
CA LEU A 113 15.07 -4.52 9.75
C LEU A 113 15.73 -5.49 10.73
N GLU A 114 15.17 -6.68 10.89
CA GLU A 114 15.73 -7.76 11.71
C GLU A 114 16.02 -8.97 10.82
N ALA A 115 17.26 -9.48 10.86
CA ALA A 115 17.67 -10.63 10.07
C ALA A 115 17.60 -11.94 10.87
N LYS A 116 17.32 -13.01 10.14
CA LYS A 116 17.30 -14.39 10.60
C LYS A 116 17.90 -15.28 9.54
N VAL A 117 18.92 -16.04 9.88
CA VAL A 117 19.62 -16.95 8.95
C VAL A 117 19.41 -18.39 9.38
N SER A 118 19.01 -19.25 8.47
CA SER A 118 18.85 -20.69 8.68
C SER A 118 19.77 -21.42 7.72
N ILE A 119 20.69 -22.23 8.25
CA ILE A 119 21.60 -23.04 7.47
C ILE A 119 21.25 -24.50 7.70
N LYS A 120 20.90 -25.21 6.63
CA LYS A 120 20.56 -26.64 6.68
C LYS A 120 21.49 -27.40 5.75
N VAL A 121 21.87 -28.61 6.15
CA VAL A 121 22.58 -29.51 5.25
C VAL A 121 21.57 -30.09 4.27
N GLU A 122 21.86 -29.94 2.98
CA GLU A 122 21.04 -30.51 1.91
C GLU A 122 21.64 -31.84 1.45
N ASP A 123 22.97 -31.88 1.27
CA ASP A 123 23.71 -33.09 0.92
C ASP A 123 25.09 -33.09 1.59
N GLU A 124 25.31 -34.00 2.55
CA GLU A 124 26.58 -34.15 3.26
C GLU A 124 27.71 -34.66 2.35
N ALA A 125 27.41 -35.50 1.35
CA ALA A 125 28.42 -36.07 0.47
C ALA A 125 28.99 -35.04 -0.51
N LEU A 126 28.19 -34.03 -0.85
CA LEU A 126 28.56 -32.91 -1.71
C LEU A 126 28.91 -31.64 -0.92
N ALA A 127 28.93 -31.71 0.42
CA ALA A 127 29.09 -30.56 1.32
C ALA A 127 28.17 -29.38 0.90
N LEU A 128 26.92 -29.70 0.57
CA LEU A 128 25.94 -28.77 0.03
C LEU A 128 25.00 -28.30 1.14
N TYR A 129 24.94 -26.99 1.32
CA TYR A 129 24.14 -26.35 2.37
C TYR A 129 23.09 -25.43 1.76
N ASN A 130 21.88 -25.54 2.29
CA ASN A 130 20.77 -24.67 2.00
C ASN A 130 20.74 -23.52 3.00
N VAL A 131 21.08 -22.32 2.51
CA VAL A 131 21.16 -21.09 3.29
C VAL A 131 19.92 -20.26 3.00
N VAL A 132 19.16 -19.97 4.06
CA VAL A 132 17.94 -19.15 4.01
C VAL A 132 18.15 -17.91 4.85
N VAL A 133 18.12 -16.75 4.21
CA VAL A 133 18.17 -15.44 4.88
C VAL A 133 16.76 -14.84 4.84
N GLU A 134 16.16 -14.68 6.01
CA GLU A 134 14.88 -14.01 6.21
C GLU A 134 15.11 -12.65 6.88
N VAL A 135 14.60 -11.58 6.29
CA VAL A 135 14.64 -10.24 6.89
C VAL A 135 13.21 -9.79 7.17
N GLU A 136 12.93 -9.41 8.41
CA GLU A 136 11.64 -8.92 8.89
C GLU A 136 11.67 -7.41 9.10
N TRP A 137 10.55 -6.73 8.83
CA TRP A 137 10.36 -5.31 9.17
C TRP A 137 8.91 -5.00 9.53
N ASP A 138 8.67 -3.91 10.26
CA ASP A 138 7.31 -3.44 10.53
C ASP A 138 6.82 -2.51 9.40
N TYR A 139 5.59 -2.75 8.95
CA TYR A 139 4.88 -1.83 8.07
C TYR A 139 3.42 -1.69 8.51
N ARG A 140 3.05 -0.49 8.98
CA ARG A 140 1.70 -0.16 9.47
C ARG A 140 1.23 -1.14 10.57
N GLY A 141 2.12 -1.49 11.51
CA GLY A 141 1.81 -2.40 12.62
C GLY A 141 1.66 -3.87 12.21
N LYS A 142 2.07 -4.22 10.99
CA LYS A 142 2.17 -5.60 10.52
C LYS A 142 3.61 -5.92 10.22
N ARG A 143 4.11 -7.04 10.76
CA ARG A 143 5.39 -7.61 10.34
C ARG A 143 5.29 -8.10 8.90
N ARG A 144 6.28 -7.71 8.10
CA ARG A 144 6.54 -8.19 6.74
C ARG A 144 7.89 -8.89 6.73
N SER A 145 8.09 -9.80 5.79
CA SER A 145 9.39 -10.43 5.60
C SER A 145 9.69 -10.72 4.14
N VAL A 146 10.98 -10.74 3.83
CA VAL A 146 11.54 -11.22 2.56
C VAL A 146 12.45 -12.39 2.87
N LYS A 147 12.41 -13.41 2.01
CA LYS A 147 13.22 -14.61 2.13
C LYS A 147 14.07 -14.77 0.88
N LEU A 148 15.38 -14.85 1.07
CA LEU A 148 16.32 -15.27 0.05
C LEU A 148 16.81 -16.66 0.39
N VAL A 149 16.85 -17.52 -0.63
CA VAL A 149 17.26 -18.92 -0.51
C VAL A 149 18.37 -19.15 -1.51
N THR A 150 19.45 -19.80 -1.08
CA THR A 150 20.53 -20.20 -1.97
C THR A 150 21.14 -21.53 -1.51
N LEU A 151 21.79 -22.21 -2.45
CA LEU A 151 22.60 -23.39 -2.18
C LEU A 151 24.06 -22.99 -2.25
N VAL A 152 24.82 -23.32 -1.21
CA VAL A 152 26.26 -23.06 -1.13
C VAL A 152 26.97 -24.40 -0.97
N ALA A 153 27.97 -24.66 -1.80
CA ALA A 153 28.87 -25.78 -1.63
C ALA A 153 30.11 -25.33 -0.86
N GLU A 154 30.47 -26.07 0.17
CA GLU A 154 31.74 -25.91 0.89
C GLU A 154 32.82 -26.66 0.09
N VAL A 155 33.88 -25.94 -0.31
CA VAL A 155 34.96 -26.45 -1.17
C VAL A 155 36.24 -26.62 -0.37
#